data_AF-A0A7C1RA77-F1
#
_entry.id   AF-A0A7C1RA77-F1
#
_cell.length_a   1.000
_cell.length_b   1.000
_cell.length_c   1.000
_cell.angle_alpha   90.00
_cell.angle_beta   90.00
_cell.angle_gamma   90.00
#
_symmetry.space_group_name_H-M   'P 1'
#
loop_
_entity.id
_entity.type
_entity.pdbx_description
1 polymer ?
#
loop_
_entity_poly.entity_id
_entity_poly.type
_entity_poly.pdbx_seq_one_letter_code
_entity_poly.pdbx_strand_id
1 'polypeptide(L)'
;METQNELELPIGTKETESLKPVDVKIESVKIQEVGDKGSKKVIFTVKHPDREETIEISAVKYEKNKGLIVSGLWFNLDEDEKIKKGSALALCMGFFKVENLKGFEGLEIPTTEDERGYLCIKSY
;
A
#
# COMPACT_ATOMS: atom_id res chain seq x y z
N MET A 1 -3.09 1.29 -31.24
CA MET A 1 -3.20 -0.18 -31.33
C MET A 1 -2.09 -0.76 -30.48
N GLU A 2 -2.32 -0.85 -29.18
CA GLU A 2 -1.48 -1.46 -28.15
C GLU A 2 -2.56 -1.81 -27.10
N THR A 3 -2.86 -3.05 -26.68
CA THR A 3 -2.00 -4.10 -26.14
C THR A 3 -2.88 -5.37 -26.07
N GLN A 4 -2.47 -6.49 -26.67
CA GLN A 4 -3.23 -7.76 -26.57
C GLN A 4 -2.36 -8.99 -26.22
N ASN A 5 -1.03 -8.84 -26.19
CA ASN A 5 -0.12 -9.94 -25.82
C ASN A 5 -0.14 -10.30 -24.33
N GLU A 6 -0.62 -9.43 -23.44
CA GLU A 6 -0.65 -9.71 -21.99
C GLU A 6 -1.73 -10.72 -21.60
N LEU A 7 -2.80 -10.82 -22.39
CA LEU A 7 -3.93 -11.74 -22.14
C LEU A 7 -3.58 -13.21 -22.41
N GLU A 8 -2.51 -13.46 -23.17
CA GLU A 8 -2.09 -14.81 -23.59
C GLU A 8 -0.94 -15.37 -22.75
N LEU A 9 -0.48 -14.63 -21.73
CA LEU A 9 0.62 -15.06 -20.88
C LEU A 9 0.16 -16.17 -19.92
N PRO A 10 0.80 -17.35 -19.92
CA PRO A 10 0.53 -18.39 -18.94
C PRO A 10 1.04 -17.97 -17.55
N ILE A 11 0.47 -18.55 -16.49
CA ILE A 11 0.92 -18.31 -15.11
C ILE A 11 2.37 -18.79 -14.97
N GLY A 12 3.26 -17.91 -14.50
CA GLY A 12 4.65 -18.25 -14.20
C GLY A 12 4.76 -19.19 -13.00
N THR A 13 5.70 -20.14 -13.05
CA THR A 13 5.93 -21.15 -11.99
C THR A 13 6.97 -20.74 -10.96
N LYS A 14 7.51 -19.52 -11.05
CA LYS A 14 8.48 -19.01 -10.07
C LYS A 14 7.75 -18.44 -8.87
N GLU A 15 7.95 -19.05 -7.71
CA GLU A 15 7.53 -18.49 -6.43
C GLU A 15 8.28 -17.18 -6.19
N THR A 16 7.55 -16.10 -5.92
CA THR A 16 8.15 -14.82 -5.54
C THR A 16 8.69 -14.96 -4.12
N GLU A 17 9.96 -14.60 -3.91
CA GLU A 17 10.55 -14.58 -2.57
C GLU A 17 9.74 -13.66 -1.65
N SER A 18 9.06 -14.26 -0.67
CA SER A 18 8.27 -13.52 0.31
C SER A 18 9.19 -12.85 1.31
N LEU A 19 9.15 -11.52 1.36
CA LEU A 19 9.83 -10.74 2.39
C LEU A 19 9.10 -10.92 3.72
N LYS A 20 9.87 -11.13 4.79
CA LYS A 20 9.31 -11.31 6.12
C LYS A 20 8.71 -10.00 6.63
N PRO A 21 7.59 -10.05 7.36
CA PRO A 21 7.02 -8.87 7.98
C PRO A 21 7.96 -8.34 9.08
N VAL A 22 8.42 -7.10 8.90
CA VAL A 22 9.29 -6.37 9.82
C VAL A 22 8.91 -4.89 9.82
N ASP A 23 9.40 -4.15 10.80
CA ASP A 23 9.27 -2.70 10.80
C ASP A 23 10.17 -2.13 9.69
N VAL A 24 9.58 -1.32 8.81
CA VAL A 24 10.26 -0.71 7.66
C VAL A 24 10.21 0.79 7.76
N LYS A 25 11.28 1.45 7.33
CA LYS A 25 11.34 2.91 7.31
C LYS A 25 10.80 3.42 5.98
N ILE A 26 9.84 4.33 6.02
CA ILE A 26 9.31 4.99 4.83
C ILE A 26 10.33 6.01 4.35
N GLU A 27 10.80 5.85 3.12
CA GLU A 27 11.72 6.80 2.50
C GLU A 27 10.96 7.91 1.77
N SER A 28 9.92 7.53 1.01
CA SER A 28 9.08 8.48 0.29
C SER A 28 7.67 7.96 0.08
N VAL A 29 6.73 8.89 -0.11
CA VAL A 29 5.34 8.55 -0.45
C VAL A 29 4.97 9.20 -1.79
N LYS A 30 4.49 8.41 -2.74
CA LYS A 30 4.06 8.90 -4.06
C LYS A 30 2.62 8.50 -4.36
N ILE A 31 1.95 9.32 -5.16
CA ILE A 31 0.64 9.00 -5.72
C ILE A 31 0.84 8.63 -7.18
N GLN A 32 0.42 7.44 -7.56
CA GLN A 32 0.50 6.93 -8.92
C GLN A 32 -0.91 6.75 -9.49
N GLU A 33 -1.10 7.18 -10.73
CA GLU A 33 -2.34 6.95 -11.47
C GLU A 33 -2.31 5.55 -12.09
N VAL A 34 -3.37 4.78 -11.88
CA VAL A 34 -3.52 3.41 -12.36
C VAL A 34 -4.82 3.24 -13.14
N GLY A 35 -4.71 2.54 -14.28
CA GLY A 35 -5.81 2.24 -15.20
C GLY A 35 -6.25 3.43 -16.08
N ASP A 36 -7.01 3.13 -17.13
CA ASP A 36 -7.52 4.10 -18.11
C ASP A 36 -8.43 5.17 -17.50
N LYS A 37 -8.99 4.90 -16.31
CA LYS A 37 -9.85 5.84 -15.57
C LYS A 37 -9.06 6.82 -14.70
N GLY A 38 -7.73 6.75 -14.66
CA GLY A 38 -6.90 7.67 -13.87
C GLY A 38 -7.12 7.55 -12.35
N SER A 39 -7.38 6.34 -11.86
CA SER A 39 -7.58 6.13 -10.42
C SER A 39 -6.25 6.33 -9.69
N LYS A 40 -6.25 7.12 -8.61
CA LYS A 40 -5.02 7.46 -7.87
C LYS A 40 -4.77 6.48 -6.73
N LYS A 41 -3.60 5.85 -6.71
CA LYS A 41 -3.14 4.93 -5.67
C LYS A 41 -1.93 5.52 -4.96
N VAL A 42 -1.90 5.42 -3.64
CA VAL A 42 -0.75 5.80 -2.81
C VAL A 42 0.21 4.62 -2.73
N ILE A 43 1.48 4.89 -3.00
CA ILE A 43 2.58 3.94 -2.94
C ILE A 43 3.60 4.47 -1.94
N PHE A 44 3.91 3.64 -0.96
CA PHE A 44 4.94 3.89 0.04
C PHE A 44 6.23 3.21 -0.43
N THR A 45 7.25 4.01 -0.69
CA THR A 45 8.60 3.50 -0.93
C THR A 45 9.27 3.34 0.42
N VAL A 46 9.55 2.10 0.81
CA VAL A 46 10.11 1.76 2.12
C VAL A 46 11.46 1.10 1.97
N LYS A 47 12.35 1.34 2.92
CA LYS A 47 13.62 0.64 3.03
C LYS A 47 13.47 -0.51 4.04
N HIS A 48 13.69 -1.72 3.56
CA HIS A 48 13.58 -2.93 4.37
C HIS A 48 14.94 -3.29 4.99
N PRO A 49 15.03 -3.68 6.27
CA PRO A 49 16.32 -3.98 6.90
C PRO A 49 17.07 -5.15 6.24
N ASP A 50 16.37 -6.20 5.77
CA ASP A 50 17.00 -7.33 5.05
C ASP A 50 17.41 -7.06 3.59
N ARG A 51 17.02 -5.94 2.97
CA ARG A 51 17.38 -5.64 1.57
C ARG A 51 17.88 -4.21 1.42
N GLU A 52 18.98 -4.04 0.68
CA GLU A 52 19.48 -2.70 0.37
C GLU A 52 18.53 -1.92 -0.55
N GLU A 53 17.75 -2.64 -1.37
CA GLU A 53 16.77 -2.08 -2.29
C GLU A 53 15.49 -1.61 -1.59
N THR A 54 14.94 -0.50 -2.08
CA THR A 54 13.64 0.00 -1.64
C THR A 54 12.50 -0.83 -2.20
N ILE A 55 11.46 -1.04 -1.40
CA ILE A 55 10.27 -1.82 -1.74
C ILE A 55 9.07 -0.89 -1.79
N GLU A 56 8.14 -1.16 -2.71
CA GLU A 56 6.93 -0.39 -2.87
C GLU A 56 5.73 -1.11 -2.23
N ILE A 57 5.16 -0.52 -1.19
CA ILE A 57 3.96 -1.03 -0.53
C ILE A 57 2.77 -0.14 -0.87
N SER A 58 1.71 -0.73 -1.41
CA SER A 58 0.49 -0.01 -1.80
C SER A 58 -0.79 -0.61 -1.20
N ALA A 59 -0.63 -1.48 -0.20
CA ALA A 59 -1.71 -2.16 0.49
C ALA A 59 -1.54 -2.04 2.02
N VAL A 60 -2.67 -1.98 2.72
CA VAL A 60 -2.74 -1.88 4.17
C VAL A 60 -3.72 -2.90 4.71
N LYS A 61 -3.34 -3.53 5.82
CA LYS A 61 -4.19 -4.41 6.63
C LYS A 61 -4.68 -3.64 7.84
N TYR A 62 -5.99 -3.55 8.00
CA TYR A 62 -6.63 -2.74 9.03
C TYR A 62 -7.89 -3.45 9.55
N GLU A 63 -8.31 -3.09 10.76
CA GLU A 63 -9.53 -3.63 11.34
C GLU A 63 -10.76 -2.86 10.84
N LYS A 64 -11.77 -3.60 10.36
CA LYS A 64 -13.08 -3.05 10.00
C LYS A 64 -14.17 -4.08 10.27
N ASN A 65 -15.28 -3.67 10.87
CA ASN A 65 -16.43 -4.53 11.16
C ASN A 65 -16.08 -5.82 11.92
N LYS A 66 -15.19 -5.74 12.92
CA LYS A 66 -14.71 -6.88 13.74
C LYS A 66 -13.87 -7.93 12.98
N GLY A 67 -13.27 -7.55 11.85
CA GLY A 67 -12.34 -8.40 11.11
C GLY A 67 -11.16 -7.61 10.53
N LEU A 68 -10.08 -8.31 10.22
CA LEU A 68 -8.93 -7.74 9.52
C LEU A 68 -9.16 -7.80 8.02
N ILE A 69 -9.07 -6.65 7.36
CA ILE A 69 -9.26 -6.53 5.91
C ILE A 69 -7.99 -5.96 5.30
N VAL A 70 -7.58 -6.51 4.16
CA VAL A 70 -6.51 -5.95 3.32
C VAL A 70 -7.15 -5.12 2.22
N SER A 71 -6.69 -3.88 2.06
CA SER A 71 -7.13 -3.00 0.98
C SER A 71 -5.96 -2.25 0.37
N GLY A 72 -6.08 -1.95 -0.92
CA GLY A 72 -5.23 -0.96 -1.56
C GLY A 72 -5.41 0.42 -0.92
N LEU A 73 -4.32 1.18 -0.90
CA LEU A 73 -4.27 2.56 -0.43
C LEU A 73 -4.68 3.50 -1.57
N TRP A 74 -5.97 3.76 -1.70
CA TRP A 74 -6.51 4.62 -2.75
C TRP A 74 -6.59 6.08 -2.29
N PHE A 75 -6.13 7.01 -3.14
CA PHE A 75 -6.22 8.44 -2.90
C PHE A 75 -7.59 8.95 -3.37
N ASN A 76 -8.58 8.82 -2.49
CA ASN A 76 -9.95 9.28 -2.74
C ASN A 76 -10.25 10.50 -1.88
N LEU A 77 -10.82 11.53 -2.50
CA LEU A 77 -11.25 12.75 -1.81
C LEU A 77 -12.76 12.74 -1.52
N ASP A 78 -13.19 13.49 -0.53
CA ASP A 78 -14.59 13.82 -0.25
C ASP A 78 -15.01 15.14 -0.91
N GLU A 79 -16.22 15.60 -0.62
CA GLU A 79 -16.80 16.82 -1.18
C GLU A 79 -16.07 18.10 -0.74
N ASP A 80 -15.32 18.05 0.37
CA ASP A 80 -14.49 19.14 0.89
C ASP A 80 -13.03 19.06 0.41
N GLU A 81 -12.75 18.26 -0.63
CA GLU A 81 -11.42 18.01 -1.19
C GLU A 81 -10.41 17.42 -0.18
N LYS A 82 -10.90 16.73 0.86
CA LYS A 82 -10.09 16.06 1.88
C LYS A 82 -10.10 14.55 1.70
N ILE A 83 -9.14 13.85 2.28
CA ILE A 83 -9.08 12.38 2.19
C ILE A 83 -10.36 11.80 2.79
N LYS A 84 -11.09 11.03 1.97
CA LYS A 84 -12.43 10.53 2.32
C LYS A 84 -12.41 9.74 3.62
N LYS A 85 -13.17 10.23 4.61
CA LYS A 85 -13.32 9.60 5.93
C LYS A 85 -13.84 8.16 5.77
N GLY A 86 -13.13 7.20 6.37
CA GLY A 86 -13.45 5.76 6.27
C GLY A 86 -12.84 5.03 5.07
N SER A 87 -12.05 5.71 4.24
CA SER A 87 -11.14 5.04 3.29
C SER A 87 -10.02 4.30 4.05
N ALA A 88 -9.44 3.26 3.43
CA ALA A 88 -8.31 2.54 4.01
C ALA A 88 -7.12 3.47 4.30
N LEU A 89 -6.91 4.48 3.44
CA LEU A 89 -5.90 5.50 3.64
C LEU A 89 -6.18 6.37 4.88
N ALA A 90 -7.41 6.86 5.04
CA ALA A 90 -7.79 7.66 6.21
C ALA A 90 -7.64 6.88 7.52
N LEU A 91 -8.01 5.59 7.51
CA LEU A 91 -7.87 4.72 8.68
C LEU A 91 -6.39 4.48 9.03
N CYS A 92 -5.56 4.23 8.01
CA CYS A 92 -4.11 4.12 8.17
C CYS A 92 -3.51 5.40 8.76
N MET A 93 -3.85 6.57 8.19
CA MET A 93 -3.39 7.87 8.70
C MET A 93 -3.82 8.11 10.15
N GLY A 94 -5.05 7.77 10.50
CA GLY A 94 -5.56 7.88 11.86
C GLY A 94 -4.84 6.97 12.85
N PHE A 95 -4.50 5.74 12.44
CA PHE A 95 -3.74 4.79 13.26
C PHE A 95 -2.35 5.32 13.61
N PHE A 96 -1.64 5.85 12.60
CA PHE A 96 -0.29 6.42 12.77
C PHE A 96 -0.29 7.87 13.25
N LYS A 97 -1.47 8.47 13.46
CA LYS A 97 -1.65 9.86 13.92
C LYS A 97 -0.92 10.89 13.04
N VAL A 98 -0.91 10.65 11.72
CA VAL A 98 -0.33 11.59 10.76
C VAL A 98 -1.42 12.46 10.13
N GLU A 99 -1.14 13.75 9.97
CA GLU A 99 -2.10 14.71 9.43
C GLU A 99 -2.21 14.67 7.90
N ASN A 100 -1.13 14.28 7.23
CA ASN A 100 -1.02 14.22 5.77
C ASN A 100 -0.05 13.13 5.33
N LEU A 101 -0.04 12.82 4.02
CA LEU A 101 0.82 11.78 3.44
C LEU A 101 2.32 12.00 3.67
N LYS A 102 2.78 13.26 3.72
CA LYS A 102 4.20 13.56 3.99
C LYS A 102 4.60 13.23 5.43
N GLY A 103 3.65 13.23 6.37
CA GLY A 103 3.89 12.84 7.75
C GLY A 103 4.36 11.41 7.93
N PHE A 104 4.20 10.57 6.89
CA PHE A 104 4.74 9.21 6.87
C PHE A 104 6.23 9.15 6.52
N GLU A 105 6.76 10.12 5.77
CA GLU A 105 8.15 10.09 5.33
C GLU A 105 9.10 10.14 6.54
N GLY A 106 10.00 9.17 6.61
CA GLY A 106 10.93 9.00 7.72
C GLY A 106 10.37 8.23 8.92
N LEU A 107 9.08 7.88 8.96
CA LEU A 107 8.53 7.03 10.02
C LEU A 107 8.89 5.56 9.80
N GLU A 108 9.09 4.86 10.91
CA GLU A 108 9.13 3.39 10.95
C GLU A 108 7.72 2.87 11.16
N ILE A 109 7.25 2.05 10.21
CA ILE A 109 5.92 1.46 10.25
C ILE A 109 6.02 -0.07 10.27
N PRO A 110 5.18 -0.75 11.07
CA PRO A 110 5.11 -2.20 11.04
C PRO A 110 4.48 -2.68 9.74
N THR A 111 5.03 -3.77 9.20
CA THR A 111 4.44 -4.50 8.08
C THR A 111 3.87 -5.84 8.53
N THR A 112 3.00 -6.41 7.71
CA THR A 112 2.36 -7.71 7.90
C THR A 112 2.12 -8.34 6.55
N GLU A 113 1.94 -9.65 6.52
CA GLU A 113 1.54 -10.36 5.31
C GLU A 113 0.00 -10.33 5.13
N ASP A 114 -0.43 -10.25 3.87
CA ASP A 114 -1.79 -10.58 3.47
C ASP A 114 -2.00 -12.11 3.40
N GLU A 115 -3.21 -12.54 3.07
CA GLU A 115 -3.56 -13.97 2.96
C GLU A 115 -2.80 -14.70 1.84
N ARG A 116 -2.14 -13.96 0.94
CA ARG A 116 -1.38 -14.46 -0.20
C ARG A 116 0.14 -14.34 0.01
N GLY A 117 0.59 -13.90 1.20
CA GLY A 117 2.01 -13.73 1.53
C GLY A 117 2.64 -12.43 1.01
N TYR A 118 1.86 -11.45 0.56
CA TYR A 118 2.37 -10.14 0.15
C TYR A 118 2.50 -9.19 1.33
N LEU A 119 3.60 -8.43 1.34
CA LEU A 119 3.88 -7.44 2.36
C LEU A 119 2.91 -6.25 2.28
N CYS A 120 2.28 -5.93 3.40
CA CYS A 120 1.30 -4.86 3.56
C CYS A 120 1.62 -4.04 4.81
N ILE A 121 1.16 -2.79 4.87
CA ILE A 121 1.25 -1.97 6.09
C ILE A 121 0.32 -2.54 7.15
N LYS A 122 0.77 -2.63 8.40
CA LYS A 122 -0.06 -3.04 9.55
C LYS A 122 -0.67 -1.82 10.24
N SER A 123 -2.00 -1.75 10.35
CA SER A 123 -2.71 -0.63 10.98
C SER A 123 -3.93 -1.07 11.81
N TYR A 124 -3.73 -2.06 12.68
CA TYR A 124 -4.70 -2.57 13.65
C TYR A 124 -4.02 -2.86 14.98
#